data_AF-A0A2A3T103-F1
#
_entry.id   AF-A0A2A3T103-F1
#
_cell.length_a   1.000
_cell.length_b   1.000
_cell.length_c   1.000
_cell.angle_alpha   90.00
_cell.angle_beta   90.00
_cell.angle_gamma   90.00
#
_symmetry.space_group_name_H-M   'P 1'
#
loop_
_entity.id
_entity.type
_entity.pdbx_description
1 polymer ?
#
loop_
_entity_poly.entity_id
_entity_poly.type
_entity_poly.pdbx_seq_one_letter_code
_entity_poly.pdbx_strand_id
1 'polypeptide(L)'
;MLPIGDENPHPPGFKPILTYALIAINVIIFLFEVAVTGQFFDFSNRQAMNLFLNWGAVPGCVTGQISGINTGVDIINCPAIPELTLLTSTFMHGGLMHLGGNMLFLWIFGDNLEAKFGRV
;
A
#
# COMPACT_ATOMS: atom_id res chain seq x y z
N MET A 1 16.43 19.98 -0.27
CA MET A 1 15.12 20.40 0.28
C MET A 1 14.15 19.28 -0.01
N LEU A 2 13.42 18.78 1.01
CA LEU A 2 12.36 17.80 0.78
C LEU A 2 11.15 18.53 0.17
N PRO A 3 10.60 18.07 -0.97
CA PRO A 3 9.40 18.66 -1.52
C PRO A 3 8.22 18.34 -0.59
N ILE A 4 7.45 19.35 -0.19
CA ILE A 4 6.31 19.23 0.74
C ILE A 4 4.97 19.62 0.09
N GLY A 5 5.02 20.10 -1.15
CA GLY A 5 3.89 20.57 -1.93
C GLY A 5 4.35 21.11 -3.28
N ASP A 6 3.41 21.49 -4.12
CA ASP A 6 3.65 22.16 -5.39
C ASP A 6 2.90 23.51 -5.46
N GLU A 7 3.07 24.23 -6.57
CA GLU A 7 2.51 25.58 -6.78
C GLU A 7 1.39 25.59 -7.83
N ASN A 8 0.85 24.43 -8.20
CA ASN A 8 -0.15 24.36 -9.26
C ASN A 8 -1.47 25.02 -8.82
N PRO A 9 -2.03 25.91 -9.65
CA PRO A 9 -3.28 26.58 -9.32
C PRO A 9 -4.46 25.61 -9.46
N HIS A 10 -5.30 25.54 -8.43
CA HIS A 10 -6.55 24.77 -8.47
C HIS A 10 -7.77 25.66 -8.77
N PRO A 11 -8.82 25.12 -9.41
CA PRO A 11 -10.09 25.83 -9.59
C PRO A 11 -10.69 26.28 -8.25
N PRO A 12 -11.37 27.44 -8.17
CA PRO A 12 -12.01 27.90 -6.94
C PRO A 12 -12.98 26.85 -6.37
N GLY A 13 -12.77 26.44 -5.11
CA GLY A 13 -13.59 25.44 -4.44
C GLY A 13 -13.21 23.97 -4.72
N PHE A 14 -12.13 23.72 -5.48
CA PHE A 14 -11.59 22.37 -5.69
C PHE A 14 -11.13 21.76 -4.37
N LYS A 15 -11.50 20.50 -4.15
CA LYS A 15 -11.04 19.68 -3.03
C LYS A 15 -10.68 18.30 -3.57
N PRO A 16 -9.46 17.79 -3.33
CA PRO A 16 -9.00 16.52 -3.86
C PRO A 16 -9.53 15.36 -3.00
N ILE A 17 -10.81 15.02 -3.19
CA ILE A 17 -11.53 14.06 -2.33
C ILE A 17 -10.98 12.65 -2.52
N LEU A 18 -10.64 12.25 -3.76
CA LEU A 18 -10.08 10.93 -4.02
C LEU A 18 -8.67 10.81 -3.45
N THR A 19 -7.86 11.86 -3.57
CA THR A 19 -6.53 11.88 -2.95
C THR A 19 -6.62 11.70 -1.43
N TYR A 20 -7.52 12.44 -0.77
CA TYR A 20 -7.73 12.28 0.67
C TYR A 20 -8.28 10.91 1.05
N ALA A 21 -9.20 10.35 0.26
CA ALA A 21 -9.72 9.00 0.48
C ALA A 21 -8.61 7.94 0.36
N LEU A 22 -7.76 8.03 -0.68
CA LEU A 22 -6.64 7.10 -0.86
C LEU A 22 -5.63 7.22 0.28
N ILE A 23 -5.28 8.44 0.72
CA ILE A 23 -4.41 8.65 1.89
C ILE A 23 -5.03 8.00 3.13
N ALA A 24 -6.32 8.24 3.40
CA ALA A 24 -6.99 7.68 4.56
C ALA A 24 -7.01 6.14 4.53
N ILE A 25 -7.30 5.53 3.37
CA ILE A 25 -7.31 4.07 3.20
C ILE A 25 -5.91 3.49 3.47
N ASN A 26 -4.86 4.08 2.91
CA ASN A 26 -3.48 3.61 3.14
C ASN A 26 -3.08 3.71 4.62
N VAL A 27 -3.46 4.80 5.30
CA VAL A 27 -3.19 4.96 6.73
C VAL A 27 -3.96 3.94 7.57
N ILE A 28 -5.24 3.68 7.26
CA ILE A 28 -6.05 2.67 7.97
C ILE A 28 -5.45 1.27 7.80
N ILE A 29 -5.07 0.92 6.57
CA ILE A 29 -4.42 -0.37 6.29
C ILE A 29 -3.10 -0.48 7.06
N PHE A 30 -2.27 0.57 7.04
CA PHE A 30 -1.03 0.57 7.80
C PHE A 30 -1.24 0.38 9.31
N LEU A 31 -2.24 1.02 9.91
CA LEU A 31 -2.56 0.80 11.33
C LEU A 31 -3.00 -0.64 11.61
N PHE A 32 -3.69 -1.28 10.67
CA PHE A 32 -3.99 -2.71 10.74
C PHE A 32 -2.70 -3.55 10.62
N GLU A 33 -1.79 -3.24 9.70
CA GLU A 33 -0.49 -3.92 9.59
C GLU A 33 0.33 -3.78 10.88
N VAL A 34 0.34 -2.60 11.51
CA VAL A 34 0.98 -2.37 12.82
C VAL A 34 0.32 -3.22 13.91
N ALA A 35 -1.01 -3.34 13.92
CA ALA A 35 -1.72 -4.15 14.90
C ALA A 35 -1.43 -5.66 14.75
N VAL A 36 -1.29 -6.14 13.52
CA VAL A 36 -0.97 -7.55 13.22
C VAL A 36 0.50 -7.86 13.49
N THR A 37 1.41 -6.96 13.10
CA THR A 37 2.85 -7.19 13.20
C THR A 37 3.42 -6.80 14.56
N GLY A 38 2.78 -5.87 15.28
CA GLY A 38 3.35 -5.27 16.49
C GLY A 38 4.59 -4.40 16.24
N GLN A 39 4.87 -4.05 14.98
CA GLN A 39 5.98 -3.20 14.57
C GLN A 39 5.44 -1.91 13.95
N PHE A 40 6.23 -0.82 13.96
CA PHE A 40 5.81 0.48 13.42
C PHE A 40 6.81 1.04 12.40
N PHE A 41 8.10 1.06 12.76
CA PHE A 41 9.13 1.66 11.91
C PHE A 41 9.56 0.76 10.76
N ASP A 42 9.72 -0.54 11.02
CA ASP A 42 10.20 -1.53 10.07
C ASP A 42 9.58 -2.90 10.37
N PHE A 43 9.00 -3.53 9.36
CA PHE A 43 8.29 -4.80 9.46
C PHE A 43 9.21 -5.94 9.05
N SER A 44 9.82 -6.58 10.04
CA SER A 44 10.88 -7.58 9.86
C SER A 44 10.61 -8.91 10.55
N ASN A 45 9.53 -8.99 11.34
CA ASN A 45 9.22 -10.20 12.10
C ASN A 45 8.43 -11.23 11.28
N ARG A 46 8.18 -12.37 11.91
CA ARG A 46 7.45 -13.47 11.28
C ARG A 46 6.00 -13.12 10.94
N GLN A 47 5.35 -12.28 11.74
CA GLN A 47 3.97 -11.85 11.49
C GLN A 47 3.88 -10.96 10.26
N ALA A 48 4.87 -10.07 10.08
CA ALA A 48 5.02 -9.28 8.87
C ALA A 48 5.21 -10.18 7.64
N MET A 49 6.13 -11.15 7.71
CA MET A 49 6.34 -12.09 6.61
C MET A 49 5.05 -12.84 6.24
N ASN A 50 4.32 -13.36 7.23
CA ASN A 50 3.03 -14.03 7.00
C ASN A 50 2.02 -13.08 6.35
N LEU A 51 1.92 -11.84 6.83
CA LEU A 51 1.02 -10.82 6.29
C LEU A 51 1.34 -10.52 4.82
N PHE A 52 2.60 -10.25 4.47
CA PHE A 52 3.02 -9.96 3.10
C PHE A 52 2.85 -11.15 2.15
N LEU A 53 3.01 -12.39 2.63
CA LEU A 53 2.80 -13.56 1.77
C LEU A 53 1.33 -13.89 1.52
N ASN A 54 0.42 -13.41 2.37
CA ASN A 54 -1.02 -13.60 2.18
C ASN A 54 -1.69 -12.43 1.41
N TRP A 55 -1.17 -11.21 1.56
CA TRP A 55 -1.80 -9.99 1.02
C TRP A 55 -0.93 -9.24 0.00
N GLY A 56 0.34 -9.62 -0.14
CA GLY A 56 1.26 -9.10 -1.15
C GLY A 56 1.23 -9.95 -2.42
N ALA A 57 1.55 -9.32 -3.55
CA ALA A 57 1.58 -9.97 -4.85
C ALA A 57 2.82 -10.85 -4.98
N VAL A 58 2.64 -12.18 -4.89
CA VAL A 58 3.69 -13.16 -5.18
C VAL A 58 3.49 -13.69 -6.60
N PRO A 59 4.38 -13.38 -7.57
CA PRO A 59 4.19 -13.75 -8.96
C PRO A 59 3.92 -15.23 -9.18
N GLY A 60 4.64 -16.12 -8.48
CA GLY A 60 4.42 -17.56 -8.60
C GLY A 60 3.04 -18.02 -8.15
N CYS A 61 2.44 -17.36 -7.14
CA CYS A 61 1.08 -17.65 -6.71
C CYS A 61 0.07 -17.11 -7.74
N VAL A 62 0.30 -15.90 -8.26
CA VAL A 62 -0.58 -15.25 -9.25
C VAL A 62 -0.58 -16.01 -10.59
N THR A 63 0.56 -16.54 -11.03
CA THR A 63 0.65 -17.31 -12.27
C THR A 63 0.27 -18.79 -12.11
N GLY A 64 0.02 -19.24 -10.87
CA GLY A 64 -0.24 -20.65 -10.56
C GLY A 64 1.00 -21.55 -10.68
N GLN A 65 2.21 -20.99 -10.80
CA GLN A 65 3.46 -21.76 -10.87
C GLN A 65 3.78 -22.46 -9.54
N ILE A 66 3.36 -21.88 -8.42
CA ILE A 66 3.51 -22.47 -7.07
C ILE A 66 2.16 -22.44 -6.35
N SER A 67 1.96 -23.39 -5.43
CA SER A 67 0.78 -23.43 -4.55
C SER A 67 1.10 -23.06 -3.10
N GLY A 68 2.37 -22.82 -2.80
CA GLY A 68 2.83 -22.41 -1.48
C GLY A 68 4.33 -22.16 -1.44
N ILE A 69 4.77 -21.49 -0.38
CA ILE A 69 6.15 -21.06 -0.17
C ILE A 69 6.67 -21.75 1.08
N ASN A 70 7.78 -22.48 0.93
CA ASN A 70 8.49 -23.07 2.05
C ASN A 70 9.42 -22.01 2.67
N THR A 71 9.14 -21.62 3.91
CA THR A 71 9.89 -20.60 4.65
C THR A 71 11.07 -21.18 5.46
N GLY A 72 11.35 -22.48 5.30
CA GLY A 72 12.31 -23.24 6.10
C GLY A 72 11.77 -23.66 7.47
N VAL A 73 10.68 -23.05 7.94
CA VAL A 73 9.99 -23.41 9.19
C VAL A 73 8.61 -23.99 8.92
N ASP A 74 7.83 -23.33 8.06
CA ASP A 74 6.49 -23.76 7.66
C ASP A 74 6.25 -23.51 6.16
N ILE A 75 5.22 -24.15 5.62
CA ILE A 75 4.71 -23.89 4.26
C ILE A 75 3.53 -22.94 4.37
N ILE A 76 3.62 -21.80 3.71
CA ILE A 76 2.51 -20.84 3.58
C ILE A 76 1.87 -21.08 2.22
N ASN A 77 0.62 -21.56 2.21
CA ASN A 77 -0.12 -21.77 0.97
C ASN A 77 -0.44 -20.43 0.31
N CYS A 78 -0.48 -20.43 -1.02
CA CYS A 78 -0.95 -19.26 -1.75
C CYS A 78 -2.40 -18.91 -1.36
N PRO A 79 -2.79 -17.63 -1.41
CA PRO A 79 -4.17 -17.22 -1.16
C PRO A 79 -5.15 -17.92 -2.10
N ALA A 80 -6.40 -18.11 -1.66
CA ALA A 80 -7.44 -18.74 -2.48
C ALA A 80 -7.74 -17.98 -3.79
N ILE A 81 -7.49 -16.66 -3.79
CA ILE A 81 -7.62 -15.78 -4.95
C ILE A 81 -6.33 -14.97 -5.08
N PRO A 82 -5.26 -15.54 -5.66
CA PRO A 82 -3.97 -14.85 -5.80
C PRO A 82 -4.07 -13.55 -6.59
N GLU A 83 -4.97 -13.43 -7.56
CA GLU A 83 -5.11 -12.24 -8.41
C GLU A 83 -5.54 -11.01 -7.61
N LEU A 84 -6.30 -11.21 -6.51
CA LEU A 84 -6.68 -10.13 -5.61
C LEU A 84 -5.46 -9.46 -4.97
N THR A 85 -4.36 -10.21 -4.83
CA THR A 85 -3.11 -9.67 -4.26
C THR A 85 -2.48 -8.58 -5.12
N LEU A 86 -2.77 -8.55 -6.43
CA LEU A 86 -2.34 -7.45 -7.30
C LEU A 86 -2.92 -6.12 -6.84
N LEU A 87 -4.17 -6.12 -6.36
CA LEU A 87 -4.82 -4.94 -5.81
C LEU A 87 -4.41 -4.69 -4.36
N THR A 88 -4.46 -5.70 -3.49
CA THR A 88 -4.18 -5.47 -2.06
C THR A 88 -2.73 -5.05 -1.82
N SER A 89 -1.80 -5.53 -2.65
CA SER A 89 -0.38 -5.15 -2.56
C SER A 89 -0.12 -3.66 -2.73
N THR A 90 -0.99 -2.92 -3.45
CA THR A 90 -0.77 -1.48 -3.69
C THR A 90 -1.01 -0.63 -2.45
N PHE A 91 -1.62 -1.19 -1.41
CA PHE A 91 -1.91 -0.50 -0.14
C PHE A 91 -1.03 -0.96 1.03
N MET A 92 -0.24 -2.02 0.83
CA MET A 92 0.60 -2.61 1.88
C MET A 92 1.90 -1.83 2.03
N HIS A 93 2.37 -1.65 3.26
CA HIS A 93 3.58 -0.86 3.54
C HIS A 93 4.52 -1.60 4.51
N GLY A 94 5.80 -1.67 4.15
CA GLY A 94 6.84 -2.34 4.95
C GLY A 94 7.33 -1.60 6.20
N GLY A 95 6.71 -0.47 6.54
CA GLY A 95 7.12 0.37 7.66
C GLY A 95 6.83 1.85 7.44
N LEU A 96 7.06 2.65 8.49
CA LEU A 96 6.69 4.06 8.53
C LEU A 96 7.32 4.89 7.40
N MET A 97 8.60 4.68 7.08
CA MET A 97 9.27 5.46 6.03
C MET A 97 8.71 5.15 4.64
N HIS A 98 8.29 3.90 4.40
CA HIS A 98 7.66 3.50 3.15
C HIS A 98 6.28 4.18 3.02
N LEU A 99 5.44 4.12 4.06
CA LEU A 99 4.15 4.84 4.08
C LEU A 99 4.34 6.35 3.91
N GLY A 100 5.21 6.96 4.72
CA GLY A 100 5.45 8.39 4.72
C GLY A 100 5.91 8.90 3.35
N GLY A 101 6.81 8.16 2.69
CA GLY A 101 7.23 8.44 1.32
C GLY A 101 6.05 8.43 0.35
N ASN A 102 5.26 7.34 0.31
CA ASN A 102 4.13 7.23 -0.60
C ASN A 102 3.05 8.29 -0.34
N MET A 103 2.74 8.58 0.93
CA MET A 103 1.75 9.60 1.28
C MET A 103 2.22 10.99 0.89
N LEU A 104 3.53 11.29 0.99
CA LEU A 104 4.09 12.53 0.50
C LEU A 104 3.95 12.65 -1.02
N PHE A 105 4.18 11.58 -1.78
CA PHE A 105 3.95 11.58 -3.23
C PHE A 105 2.47 11.78 -3.58
N LEU A 106 1.55 11.07 -2.92
CA LEU A 106 0.10 11.26 -3.13
C LEU A 106 -0.34 12.68 -2.76
N TRP A 107 0.21 13.26 -1.70
CA TRP A 107 -0.09 14.61 -1.26
C TRP A 107 0.35 15.67 -2.28
N ILE A 108 1.54 15.52 -2.87
CA ILE A 108 2.11 16.51 -3.81
C ILE A 108 1.49 16.41 -5.21
N PHE A 109 1.18 15.18 -5.66
CA PHE A 109 0.80 14.96 -7.06
C PHE A 109 -0.65 14.51 -7.25
N GLY A 110 -1.28 13.96 -6.22
CA GLY A 110 -2.62 13.36 -6.34
C GLY A 110 -3.71 14.39 -6.62
N ASP A 111 -3.62 15.56 -5.99
CA ASP A 111 -4.56 16.66 -6.17
C ASP A 111 -4.54 17.22 -7.60
N ASN A 112 -3.35 17.32 -8.18
CA ASN A 112 -3.13 17.74 -9.56
C ASN A 112 -3.69 16.76 -10.58
N LEU A 113 -3.51 15.46 -10.32
CA LEU A 113 -4.11 14.41 -11.14
C LEU A 113 -5.64 14.47 -11.07
N GLU A 114 -6.21 14.60 -9.88
CA GLU A 114 -7.66 14.71 -9.71
C GLU A 114 -8.22 16.00 -10.34
N ALA A 115 -7.49 17.12 -10.27
CA ALA A 115 -7.87 18.39 -10.90
C ALA A 115 -7.86 18.30 -12.42
N LYS A 116 -6.88 17.59 -13.01
CA LYS A 116 -6.66 17.55 -14.46
C LYS A 116 -7.49 16.49 -15.17
N PHE A 117 -7.64 15.31 -14.57
CA PHE A 117 -8.34 14.18 -15.19
C PHE A 117 -9.76 14.00 -14.64
N GLY A 118 -10.12 14.75 -13.59
CA GLY A 118 -11.39 14.57 -12.91
C GLY A 118 -11.40 13.30 -12.06
N ARG A 119 -12.60 12.90 -11.64
CA ARG A 119 -12.80 11.76 -10.73
C ARG A 119 -13.11 10.44 -11.44
N VAL A 120 -13.24 10.46 -12.78
CA VAL A 120 -13.50 9.32 -13.67
C VAL A 120 -12.93 9.62 -15.05
#